data_AF-A0A429ZHN6-F1
#
_entry.id   AF-A0A429ZHN6-F1
#
_cell.length_a   1.000
_cell.length_b   1.000
_cell.length_c   1.000
_cell.angle_alpha   90.00
_cell.angle_beta   90.00
_cell.angle_gamma   90.00
#
_symmetry.space_group_name_H-M   'P 1'
#
loop_
_entity.id
_entity.type
_entity.pdbx_description
1 polymer ?
#
loop_
_entity_poly.entity_id
_entity_poly.type
_entity_poly.pdbx_seq_one_letter_code
_entity_poly.pdbx_strand_id
1 'polypeptide(L)'
;MRVGMRTLKTGISVFICMLITFLFNRETYIVSTITAVFTLRQNMTETVKFGRHRVAGNILGGFFSVVVIFVFKTFGNSQLVQLITIPLVVIALIALLSGFGLNEGIVGSVATLLTIVFMIPEQDSYIYALNRVVDSFIGMGVAFGINGFIRDKRTVS
;
A
#
# COMPACT_ATOMS: atom_id res chain seq x y z
N MET A 1 -27.71 -3.29 -14.25
CA MET A 1 -26.79 -3.13 -13.10
C MET A 1 -27.02 -1.76 -12.46
N ARG A 2 -27.19 -1.66 -11.14
CA ARG A 2 -27.19 -0.35 -10.44
C ARG A 2 -25.80 -0.12 -9.83
N VAL A 3 -25.17 1.00 -10.16
CA VAL A 3 -23.87 1.38 -9.58
C VAL A 3 -24.09 1.72 -8.11
N GLY A 4 -23.48 0.93 -7.22
CA GLY A 4 -23.57 1.15 -5.78
C GLY A 4 -22.73 2.36 -5.35
N MET A 5 -23.09 2.97 -4.21
CA MET A 5 -22.38 4.12 -3.64
C MET A 5 -20.87 3.85 -3.45
N ARG A 6 -20.51 2.62 -3.06
CA ARG A 6 -19.11 2.20 -2.94
C ARG A 6 -18.37 2.27 -4.29
N THR A 7 -19.00 1.85 -5.38
CA THR A 7 -18.41 1.88 -6.72
C THR A 7 -18.11 3.31 -7.16
N LEU A 8 -19.04 4.25 -6.90
CA LEU A 8 -18.83 5.67 -7.20
C LEU A 8 -17.67 6.25 -6.39
N LYS A 9 -17.63 6.00 -5.08
CA LYS A 9 -16.53 6.42 -4.20
C LYS A 9 -15.18 5.90 -4.67
N THR A 10 -15.11 4.64 -5.12
CA THR A 10 -13.87 4.06 -5.65
C THR A 10 -13.42 4.82 -6.90
N GLY A 11 -14.30 5.05 -7.87
CA GLY A 11 -13.97 5.80 -9.10
C GLY A 11 -13.46 7.21 -8.81
N ILE A 12 -14.14 7.94 -7.92
CA ILE A 12 -13.72 9.29 -7.50
C ILE A 12 -12.37 9.25 -6.78
N SER A 13 -12.15 8.27 -5.91
CA SER A 13 -10.88 8.13 -5.19
C SER A 13 -9.71 7.89 -6.15
N VAL A 14 -9.90 7.03 -7.16
CA VAL A 14 -8.90 6.77 -8.21
C VAL A 14 -8.60 8.06 -8.98
N PHE A 15 -9.65 8.77 -9.42
CA PHE A 15 -9.49 10.05 -10.12
C PHE A 15 -8.66 11.05 -9.31
N ILE A 16 -8.96 11.22 -8.01
CA ILE A 16 -8.23 12.15 -7.14
C ILE A 16 -6.78 11.68 -6.93
N CYS A 17 -6.54 10.39 -6.73
CA CYS A 17 -5.17 9.87 -6.60
C CYS A 17 -4.33 10.16 -7.85
N MET A 18 -4.91 9.96 -9.04
CA MET A 18 -4.26 10.30 -10.31
C MET A 18 -4.00 11.81 -10.41
N LEU A 19 -4.99 12.63 -10.08
CA LEU A 19 -4.85 14.09 -10.11
C LEU A 19 -3.73 14.57 -9.19
N ILE A 20 -3.65 14.06 -7.95
CA ILE A 20 -2.54 14.37 -7.02
C ILE A 20 -1.21 13.91 -7.63
N THR A 21 -1.15 12.70 -8.18
CA THR A 21 0.08 12.19 -8.82
C THR A 21 0.58 13.14 -9.90
N PHE A 22 -0.31 13.62 -10.78
CA PHE A 22 0.03 14.53 -11.86
C PHE A 22 0.43 15.92 -11.37
N LEU A 23 -0.30 16.49 -10.40
CA LEU A 23 0.00 17.83 -9.88
C LEU A 23 1.34 17.89 -9.13
N PHE A 24 1.71 16.81 -8.45
CA PHE A 24 2.96 16.73 -7.67
C PHE A 24 4.10 16.04 -8.42
N ASN A 25 3.95 15.80 -9.73
CA ASN A 25 4.93 15.11 -10.60
C ASN A 25 5.51 13.85 -9.92
N ARG A 26 4.63 13.01 -9.37
CA ARG A 26 5.02 11.73 -8.76
C ARG A 26 5.30 10.69 -9.85
N GLU A 27 6.19 9.75 -9.57
CA GLU A 27 6.64 8.74 -10.55
C GLU A 27 5.53 7.79 -11.02
N THR A 28 4.58 7.45 -10.15
CA THR A 28 3.45 6.59 -10.51
C THR A 28 2.19 6.91 -9.75
N TYR A 29 1.05 6.63 -10.37
CA TYR A 29 -0.27 6.63 -9.73
C TYR A 29 -0.70 5.24 -9.24
N ILE A 30 0.01 4.17 -9.61
CA ILE A 30 -0.41 2.78 -9.34
C ILE A 30 -0.56 2.54 -7.83
N VAL A 31 0.42 2.97 -7.04
CA VAL A 31 0.44 2.68 -5.60
C VAL A 31 -0.61 3.47 -4.84
N SER A 32 -0.79 4.76 -5.14
CA SER A 32 -1.82 5.60 -4.52
C SER A 32 -3.23 5.13 -4.89
N THR A 33 -3.49 4.81 -6.16
CA THR A 33 -4.80 4.34 -6.64
C THR A 33 -5.18 2.97 -6.08
N ILE A 34 -4.30 1.96 -6.19
CA ILE A 34 -4.54 0.62 -5.60
C ILE A 34 -4.72 0.73 -4.09
N THR A 35 -3.97 1.64 -3.44
CA THR A 35 -4.13 1.88 -2.02
C THR A 35 -5.50 2.44 -1.69
N ALA A 36 -5.98 3.45 -2.42
CA ALA A 36 -7.31 3.96 -2.20
C ALA A 36 -8.41 2.90 -2.38
N VAL A 37 -8.34 2.09 -3.44
CA VAL A 37 -9.31 1.01 -3.72
C VAL A 37 -9.36 -0.02 -2.59
N PHE A 38 -8.19 -0.49 -2.16
CA PHE A 38 -8.12 -1.49 -1.09
C PHE A 38 -8.48 -0.93 0.29
N THR A 39 -8.26 0.35 0.55
CA THR A 39 -8.58 0.97 1.84
C THR A 39 -10.08 1.27 1.97
N LEU A 40 -10.73 1.66 0.87
CA LEU A 40 -12.14 2.05 0.89
C LEU A 40 -13.07 0.87 1.28
N ARG A 41 -13.85 1.06 2.34
CA ARG A 41 -14.90 0.12 2.80
C ARG A 41 -16.28 0.77 2.68
N GLN A 42 -17.34 0.01 2.97
CA GLN A 42 -18.71 0.50 2.87
C GLN A 42 -18.97 1.71 3.80
N ASN A 43 -18.48 1.63 5.03
CA ASN A 43 -18.66 2.64 6.07
C ASN A 43 -17.32 3.22 6.55
N MET A 44 -17.36 4.40 7.16
CA MET A 44 -16.15 5.09 7.63
C MET A 44 -15.42 4.30 8.71
N THR A 45 -16.12 3.77 9.70
CA THR A 45 -15.53 2.99 10.81
C THR A 45 -14.68 1.83 10.29
N GLU A 46 -15.22 1.07 9.34
CA GLU A 46 -14.51 -0.04 8.69
C GLU A 46 -13.31 0.45 7.87
N THR A 47 -13.43 1.60 7.21
CA THR A 47 -12.34 2.17 6.43
C THR A 47 -11.19 2.59 7.34
N VAL A 48 -11.48 3.25 8.47
CA VAL A 48 -10.47 3.65 9.46
C VAL A 48 -9.82 2.42 10.10
N LYS A 49 -10.62 1.44 10.52
CA LYS A 49 -10.09 0.18 11.07
C LYS A 49 -9.12 -0.48 10.09
N PHE A 50 -9.57 -0.70 8.85
CA PHE A 50 -8.75 -1.32 7.81
C PHE A 50 -7.51 -0.48 7.48
N GLY A 51 -7.66 0.84 7.42
CA GLY A 51 -6.57 1.77 7.15
C GLY A 51 -5.48 1.73 8.21
N ARG A 52 -5.81 1.56 9.50
CA ARG A 52 -4.80 1.42 10.57
C ARG A 52 -3.91 0.20 10.38
N HIS A 53 -4.52 -0.94 10.03
CA HIS A 53 -3.75 -2.17 9.73
C HIS A 53 -2.85 -1.98 8.51
N ARG A 54 -3.30 -1.20 7.54
CA ARG A 54 -2.50 -0.86 6.37
C ARG A 54 -1.36 0.11 6.66
N VAL A 55 -1.53 1.07 7.56
CA VAL A 55 -0.43 1.96 7.98
C VAL A 55 0.70 1.12 8.58
N ALA A 56 0.39 0.25 9.55
CA ALA A 56 1.37 -0.65 10.14
C ALA A 56 2.01 -1.56 9.06
N GLY A 57 1.19 -2.08 8.15
CA GLY A 57 1.68 -2.97 7.11
C GLY A 57 2.59 -2.30 6.07
N ASN A 58 2.25 -1.10 5.62
CA ASN A 58 3.09 -0.34 4.69
C ASN A 58 4.44 0.03 5.30
N ILE A 59 4.47 0.41 6.58
CA ILE A 59 5.72 0.77 7.25
C ILE A 59 6.63 -0.46 7.34
N LEU A 60 6.11 -1.60 7.81
CA LEU A 60 6.90 -2.81 7.95
C LEU A 60 7.27 -3.42 6.59
N GLY A 61 6.35 -3.45 5.62
CA GLY A 61 6.64 -3.89 4.25
C GLY A 61 7.68 -3.01 3.57
N GLY A 62 7.57 -1.68 3.72
CA GLY A 62 8.56 -0.72 3.24
C GLY A 62 9.92 -0.91 3.90
N PHE A 63 9.97 -1.07 5.22
CA PHE A 63 11.22 -1.34 5.95
C PHE A 63 11.90 -2.63 5.49
N PHE A 64 11.15 -3.74 5.40
CA PHE A 64 11.71 -5.02 4.94
C PHE A 64 12.12 -4.97 3.46
N SER A 65 11.47 -4.14 2.62
CA SER A 65 11.93 -3.94 1.24
C SER A 65 13.31 -3.26 1.18
N VAL A 66 13.60 -2.32 2.10
CA VAL A 66 14.92 -1.68 2.23
C VAL A 66 15.98 -2.71 2.62
N VAL A 67 15.63 -3.68 3.47
CA VAL A 67 16.51 -4.82 3.81
C VAL A 67 16.83 -5.66 2.57
N VAL A 68 15.84 -6.02 1.75
CA VAL A 68 16.06 -6.76 0.48
C VAL A 68 16.98 -5.98 -0.46
N ILE A 69 16.73 -4.68 -0.63
CA ILE A 69 17.54 -3.79 -1.47
C ILE A 69 19.00 -3.78 -0.97
N PHE A 70 19.21 -3.70 0.35
CA PHE A 70 20.55 -3.76 0.94
C PHE A 70 21.26 -5.08 0.63
N VAL A 71 20.55 -6.21 0.72
CA VAL A 71 21.10 -7.53 0.34
C VAL A 71 21.48 -7.55 -1.15
N PHE A 72 20.62 -7.06 -2.05
CA PHE A 72 20.92 -7.02 -3.49
C PHE A 72 22.12 -6.14 -3.82
N LYS A 73 22.30 -5.01 -3.12
CA LYS A 73 23.48 -4.16 -3.29
C LYS A 73 24.76 -4.80 -2.76
N THR A 74 24.66 -5.64 -1.74
CA THR A 74 25.82 -6.27 -1.08
C THR A 74 26.26 -7.56 -1.77
N PHE A 75 25.31 -8.40 -2.17
CA PHE A 75 25.55 -9.74 -2.73
C PHE A 75 25.28 -9.84 -4.24
N GLY A 76 24.85 -8.74 -4.87
CA GLY A 76 24.43 -8.69 -6.26
C GLY A 76 22.96 -9.09 -6.46
N ASN A 77 22.35 -8.55 -7.51
CA ASN A 77 20.95 -8.79 -7.84
C ASN A 77 20.76 -10.00 -8.80
N SER A 78 21.45 -11.11 -8.54
CA SER A 78 21.34 -12.31 -9.37
C SER A 78 20.03 -13.06 -9.11
N GLN A 79 19.56 -13.85 -10.08
CA GLN A 79 18.34 -14.65 -9.94
C GLN A 79 18.38 -15.56 -8.71
N LEU A 80 19.54 -16.14 -8.39
CA LEU A 80 19.71 -17.01 -7.22
C LEU A 80 19.57 -16.22 -5.91
N VAL A 81 20.17 -15.03 -5.83
CA VAL A 81 20.05 -14.16 -4.65
C VAL A 81 18.60 -13.72 -4.45
N GLN A 82 17.89 -13.35 -5.52
CA GLN A 82 16.47 -13.00 -5.45
C GLN A 82 15.61 -14.19 -4.99
N LEU A 83 15.83 -15.38 -5.57
CA LEU A 83 15.06 -16.59 -5.28
C LEU A 83 15.19 -17.03 -3.81
N ILE A 84 16.33 -16.78 -3.17
CA ILE A 84 16.56 -17.11 -1.77
C ILE A 84 16.11 -15.96 -0.85
N THR A 85 16.52 -14.73 -1.15
CA THR A 85 16.33 -13.58 -0.25
C THR A 85 14.86 -13.22 -0.11
N ILE A 86 14.11 -13.11 -1.22
CA ILE A 86 12.73 -12.60 -1.18
C ILE A 86 11.83 -13.51 -0.34
N PRO A 87 11.78 -14.85 -0.55
CA PRO A 87 10.95 -15.72 0.27
C PRO A 87 11.34 -15.70 1.75
N LEU A 88 12.65 -15.69 2.07
CA LEU A 88 13.11 -15.65 3.46
C LEU A 88 12.67 -14.36 4.16
N VAL A 89 12.79 -13.23 3.50
CA VAL A 89 12.37 -11.94 4.05
C VAL A 89 10.84 -11.87 4.18
N VAL A 90 10.08 -12.44 3.24
CA VAL A 90 8.61 -12.55 3.36
C VAL A 90 8.23 -13.41 4.58
N ILE A 91 8.86 -14.56 4.78
CA ILE A 91 8.63 -15.42 5.94
C ILE A 91 8.96 -14.66 7.24
N ALA A 92 10.10 -13.97 7.29
CA ALA A 92 10.50 -13.18 8.44
C ALA A 92 9.50 -12.05 8.75
N LEU A 93 9.03 -11.33 7.72
CA LEU A 93 8.03 -10.28 7.85
C LEU A 93 6.70 -10.83 8.40
N ILE A 94 6.23 -11.96 7.87
CA ILE A 94 5.00 -12.62 8.34
C ILE A 94 5.15 -13.06 9.79
N ALA A 95 6.26 -13.72 10.14
CA ALA A 95 6.52 -14.18 11.50
C ALA A 95 6.57 -13.02 12.49
N LEU A 96 7.23 -11.91 12.13
CA LEU A 96 7.32 -10.71 12.96
C LEU A 96 5.93 -10.09 13.19
N LEU A 97 5.15 -9.91 12.13
CA LEU A 97 3.80 -9.34 12.21
C LEU A 97 2.85 -10.22 13.04
N SER A 98 2.91 -11.54 12.83
CA SER A 98 2.13 -12.51 13.60
C SER A 98 2.52 -12.48 15.08
N GLY A 99 3.82 -12.43 15.39
CA GLY A 99 4.34 -12.33 16.75
C GLY A 99 3.89 -11.06 17.49
N PHE A 100 3.70 -9.95 16.77
CA PHE A 100 3.13 -8.71 17.32
C PHE A 100 1.59 -8.65 17.32
N GLY A 101 0.91 -9.71 16.87
CA GLY A 101 -0.56 -9.74 16.76
C GLY A 101 -1.13 -8.87 15.64
N LEU A 102 -0.31 -8.41 14.70
CA LEU A 102 -0.67 -7.52 13.58
C LEU A 102 -1.18 -8.28 12.35
N ASN A 103 -1.96 -9.34 12.58
CA ASN A 103 -2.39 -10.29 11.55
C ASN A 103 -3.18 -9.64 10.40
N GLU A 104 -4.05 -8.68 10.72
CA GLU A 104 -4.85 -7.96 9.72
C GLU A 104 -3.98 -7.13 8.73
N GLY A 105 -2.73 -6.81 9.10
CA GLY A 105 -1.79 -6.06 8.27
C GLY A 105 -0.94 -6.92 7.33
N ILE A 106 -0.83 -8.24 7.58
CA ILE A 106 0.14 -9.13 6.90
C ILE A 106 0.07 -9.07 5.39
N VAL A 107 -1.14 -9.24 4.82
CA VAL A 107 -1.33 -9.23 3.36
C VAL A 107 -0.90 -7.88 2.76
N GLY A 108 -1.24 -6.78 3.43
CA GLY A 108 -0.85 -5.43 3.00
C GLY A 108 0.66 -5.21 3.06
N SER A 109 1.33 -5.70 4.12
CA SER A 109 2.78 -5.61 4.28
C SER A 109 3.52 -6.38 3.20
N VAL A 110 3.12 -7.63 2.96
CA VAL A 110 3.74 -8.49 1.94
C VAL A 110 3.51 -7.91 0.55
N ALA A 111 2.30 -7.43 0.25
CA ALA A 111 2.01 -6.76 -1.01
C ALA A 111 2.90 -5.51 -1.21
N THR A 112 3.10 -4.71 -0.17
CA THR A 112 3.98 -3.52 -0.22
C THR A 112 5.42 -3.92 -0.48
N LEU A 113 5.94 -4.92 0.25
CA LEU A 113 7.30 -5.42 0.07
C LEU A 113 7.52 -5.90 -1.37
N LEU A 114 6.65 -6.77 -1.89
CA LEU A 114 6.79 -7.34 -3.22
C LEU A 114 6.61 -6.29 -4.32
N THR A 115 5.68 -5.35 -4.11
CA THR A 115 5.48 -4.22 -5.03
C THR A 115 6.75 -3.38 -5.15
N ILE A 116 7.39 -3.06 -4.02
CA ILE A 116 8.65 -2.29 -4.04
C ILE A 116 9.76 -3.12 -4.69
N VAL A 117 9.98 -4.35 -4.22
CA VAL A 117 11.09 -5.19 -4.68
C VAL A 117 11.00 -5.52 -6.18
N PHE A 118 9.81 -5.78 -6.72
CA PHE A 118 9.64 -6.15 -8.14
C PHE A 118 9.42 -4.98 -9.09
N MET A 119 9.04 -3.80 -8.60
CA MET A 119 8.78 -2.64 -9.46
C MET A 119 9.87 -1.56 -9.38
N ILE A 120 10.92 -1.76 -8.59
CA ILE A 120 12.08 -0.85 -8.53
C ILE A 120 12.85 -0.88 -9.87
N PRO A 121 13.08 0.27 -10.51
CA PRO A 121 14.05 0.38 -11.60
C PRO A 121 15.47 0.13 -11.09
N GLU A 122 16.35 -0.51 -11.88
CA GLU A 122 17.70 -0.95 -11.46
C GLU A 122 18.60 0.17 -10.89
N GLN A 123 18.29 1.43 -11.17
CA GLN A 123 19.10 2.61 -10.88
C GLN A 123 18.64 3.42 -9.65
N ASP A 124 17.44 3.17 -9.11
CA ASP A 124 16.87 3.90 -7.97
C ASP A 124 16.20 2.95 -6.98
N SER A 125 16.74 2.78 -5.76
CA SER A 125 16.16 1.81 -4.82
C SER A 125 15.59 2.43 -3.54
N TYR A 126 16.37 3.24 -2.81
CA TYR A 126 15.94 3.74 -1.49
C TYR A 126 14.94 4.89 -1.59
N ILE A 127 15.19 5.87 -2.47
CA ILE A 127 14.27 7.00 -2.71
C ILE A 127 12.95 6.48 -3.28
N TYR A 128 13.01 5.52 -4.19
CA TYR A 128 11.83 4.86 -4.73
C TYR A 128 10.99 4.19 -3.63
N ALA A 129 11.62 3.40 -2.74
CA ALA A 129 10.92 2.76 -1.63
C ALA A 129 10.23 3.78 -0.71
N LEU A 130 10.88 4.91 -0.43
CA LEU A 130 10.26 6.01 0.33
C LEU A 130 9.09 6.66 -0.41
N ASN A 131 9.25 6.96 -1.70
CA ASN A 131 8.18 7.48 -2.55
C ASN A 131 6.96 6.54 -2.53
N ARG A 132 7.17 5.22 -2.55
CA ARG A 132 6.08 4.24 -2.47
C ARG A 132 5.32 4.23 -1.15
N VAL A 133 6.03 4.40 -0.04
CA VAL A 133 5.41 4.56 1.27
C VAL A 133 4.54 5.82 1.29
N VAL A 134 5.07 6.94 0.79
CA VAL A 134 4.34 8.22 0.67
C VAL A 134 3.11 8.09 -0.23
N ASP A 135 3.25 7.53 -1.43
CA ASP A 135 2.15 7.33 -2.38
C ASP A 135 1.02 6.49 -1.77
N SER A 136 1.38 5.49 -0.97
CA SER A 136 0.39 4.69 -0.26
C SER A 136 -0.34 5.50 0.82
N PHE A 137 0.36 6.38 1.55
CA PHE A 137 -0.29 7.30 2.50
C PHE A 137 -1.23 8.27 1.79
N ILE A 138 -0.86 8.79 0.61
CA ILE A 138 -1.74 9.61 -0.22
C ILE A 138 -3.02 8.84 -0.56
N GLY A 139 -2.89 7.60 -1.05
CA GLY A 139 -4.04 6.76 -1.35
C GLY A 139 -4.97 6.50 -0.16
N MET A 140 -4.40 6.27 1.03
CA MET A 140 -5.18 6.11 2.28
C MET A 140 -5.90 7.41 2.66
N GLY A 141 -5.20 8.55 2.59
CA GLY A 141 -5.77 9.86 2.88
C GLY A 141 -6.94 10.18 1.96
N VAL A 142 -6.80 9.91 0.65
CA VAL A 142 -7.90 10.09 -0.32
C VAL A 142 -9.08 9.18 0.00
N ALA A 143 -8.84 7.90 0.33
CA ALA A 143 -9.92 6.97 0.71
C ALA A 143 -10.67 7.42 1.96
N PHE A 144 -9.96 7.92 2.98
CA PHE A 144 -10.58 8.49 4.17
C PHE A 144 -11.37 9.75 3.82
N GLY A 145 -10.80 10.67 3.05
CA GLY A 145 -11.49 11.88 2.61
C GLY A 145 -12.79 11.57 1.88
N ILE A 146 -12.72 10.76 0.83
CA ILE A 146 -13.90 10.42 0.02
C ILE A 146 -14.97 9.68 0.82
N ASN A 147 -14.58 8.73 1.68
CA ASN A 147 -15.59 8.04 2.47
C ASN A 147 -16.22 8.92 3.57
N GLY A 148 -15.53 9.99 3.97
CA GLY A 148 -16.03 10.99 4.93
C GLY A 148 -16.99 11.97 4.29
N PHE A 149 -16.63 12.51 3.12
CA PHE A 149 -17.46 13.48 2.40
C PHE A 149 -18.71 12.83 1.79
N ILE A 150 -18.59 11.63 1.22
CA ILE A 150 -19.71 10.93 0.60
C ILE A 150 -20.28 9.94 1.64
N ARG A 151 -21.17 10.39 2.53
CA ARG A 151 -21.84 9.48 3.48
C ARG A 151 -23.09 8.86 2.88
N ASP A 152 -23.30 7.56 3.16
CA ASP A 152 -24.56 6.90 2.81
C ASP A 152 -25.63 7.30 3.84
N LYS A 153 -26.72 7.91 3.38
CA LYS A 153 -27.79 8.46 4.23
C LYS A 153 -28.59 7.38 4.97
N ARG A 154 -28.37 6.09 4.71
CA ARG A 154 -29.10 4.96 5.34
C ARG A 154 -28.61 4.56 6.74
N THR A 155 -27.70 5.32 7.34
CA THR A 155 -27.21 5.06 8.72
C THR A 155 -27.86 5.97 9.77
N VAL A 156 -28.94 6.66 9.41
CA VAL A 156 -29.80 7.41 10.34
C VAL A 156 -31.24 6.88 10.19
N SER A 157 -31.50 5.70 10.74
CA SER A 157 -32.85 5.23 11.10
C SER A 157 -32.73 4.24 12.24
#